data_AF-A0AAP3EN88-F1
#
_entry.id   AF-A0AAP3EN88-F1
#
_cell.length_a   1.000
_cell.length_b   1.000
_cell.length_c   1.000
_cell.angle_alpha   90.00
_cell.angle_beta   90.00
_cell.angle_gamma   90.00
#
_symmetry.space_group_name_H-M   'P 1'
#
loop_
_entity.id
_entity.type
_entity.pdbx_description
1 polymer ?
#
loop_
_entity_poly.entity_id
_entity_poly.type
_entity_poly.pdbx_seq_one_letter_code
_entity_poly.pdbx_strand_id
1 'polypeptide(L)'
;HEPATIVDKMIIGAYIEARSCERFAKLAPHLDEELSRFYVSLLRSEARHYQDYLSLAEQYAGEDISERVAFFGKLEAELICAP
;
A
#
# COMPACT_ATOMS: atom_id res chain seq x y z
N HIS A 1 -6.97 -8.51 19.54
CA HIS A 1 -6.53 -7.84 20.79
C HIS A 1 -5.30 -7.03 20.46
N GLU A 2 -5.08 -5.89 21.13
CA GLU A 2 -3.84 -5.12 20.96
C GLU A 2 -2.62 -5.97 21.39
N PRO A 3 -1.46 -5.85 20.71
CA PRO A 3 -1.09 -4.88 19.65
C PRO A 3 -1.46 -5.28 18.21
N ALA A 4 -2.00 -6.50 18.01
CA ALA A 4 -2.22 -7.06 16.67
C ALA A 4 -3.16 -6.21 15.79
N THR A 5 -4.15 -5.52 16.39
CA THR A 5 -5.06 -4.64 15.65
C THR A 5 -4.34 -3.46 14.98
N ILE A 6 -3.35 -2.87 15.67
CA ILE A 6 -2.58 -1.74 15.13
C ILE A 6 -1.67 -2.22 13.99
N VAL A 7 -1.00 -3.36 14.18
CA VAL A 7 -0.16 -4.00 13.15
C VAL A 7 -0.98 -4.26 11.89
N ASP A 8 -2.17 -4.85 12.02
CA ASP A 8 -3.07 -5.10 10.90
C ASP A 8 -3.46 -3.81 10.17
N LYS A 9 -3.83 -2.75 10.90
CA LYS A 9 -4.17 -1.45 10.31
C LYS A 9 -3.01 -0.85 9.52
N MET A 10 -1.78 -0.99 10.02
CA MET A 10 -0.60 -0.51 9.32
C MET A 10 -0.31 -1.31 8.06
N ILE A 11 -0.43 -2.64 8.11
CA ILE A 11 -0.27 -3.50 6.92
C ILE A 11 -1.33 -3.16 5.86
N ILE A 12 -2.59 -2.98 6.28
CA ILE A 12 -3.68 -2.56 5.38
C ILE A 12 -3.37 -1.18 4.78
N GLY A 13 -2.90 -0.22 5.58
CA GLY A 13 -2.45 1.10 5.12
C GLY A 13 -1.36 0.99 4.06
N ALA A 14 -0.34 0.16 4.28
CA ALA A 14 0.72 -0.07 3.31
C ALA A 14 0.18 -0.61 1.98
N TYR A 15 -0.76 -1.55 2.00
CA TYR A 15 -1.38 -2.08 0.78
C TYR A 15 -2.18 -1.02 0.02
N ILE A 16 -2.89 -0.14 0.72
CA ILE A 16 -3.63 0.97 0.10
C ILE A 16 -2.67 1.90 -0.65
N GLU A 17 -1.61 2.36 0.00
CA GLU A 17 -0.60 3.26 -0.61
C GLU A 17 0.13 2.57 -1.77
N ALA A 18 0.51 1.29 -1.61
CA ALA A 18 1.16 0.51 -2.66
C ALA A 18 0.26 0.36 -3.91
N ARG A 19 -1.04 0.11 -3.71
CA ARG A 19 -2.00 0.02 -4.82
C ARG A 19 -2.26 1.38 -5.46
N SER A 20 -2.33 2.46 -4.68
CA SER A 20 -2.42 3.83 -5.20
C SER A 20 -1.24 4.14 -6.11
N CYS A 21 -0.01 3.81 -5.68
CA CYS A 21 1.20 3.98 -6.48
C CYS A 21 1.13 3.19 -7.81
N GLU A 22 0.74 1.91 -7.77
CA GLU A 22 0.59 1.09 -8.99
C GLU A 22 -0.46 1.66 -9.95
N ARG A 23 -1.61 2.10 -9.41
CA ARG A 23 -2.69 2.69 -10.23
C ARG A 23 -2.29 4.02 -10.84
N PHE A 24 -1.64 4.91 -10.09
CA PHE A 24 -1.17 6.17 -10.63
C PHE A 24 -0.17 5.94 -11.77
N ALA A 25 0.76 5.00 -11.61
CA ALA A 25 1.72 4.65 -12.65
C ALA A 25 1.05 4.06 -13.89
N LYS A 26 0.01 3.24 -13.70
CA LYS A 26 -0.74 2.64 -14.80
C LYS A 26 -1.64 3.63 -15.54
N LEU A 27 -2.21 4.61 -14.84
CA LEU A 27 -3.11 5.61 -15.44
C LEU A 27 -2.35 6.76 -16.10
N ALA A 28 -1.22 7.21 -15.54
CA ALA A 28 -0.50 8.39 -16.02
C ALA A 28 -0.22 8.43 -17.54
N PRO A 29 0.12 7.32 -18.23
CA PRO A 29 0.34 7.32 -19.69
C PRO A 29 -0.93 7.56 -20.53
N HIS A 30 -2.12 7.45 -19.93
CA HIS A 30 -3.41 7.57 -20.59
C HIS A 30 -4.13 8.90 -20.30
N LEU A 31 -3.51 9.78 -19.51
CA LEU A 31 -4.05 11.07 -19.13
C LEU A 31 -3.44 12.18 -19.99
N ASP A 32 -4.08 13.35 -19.98
CA ASP A 32 -3.47 14.57 -20.53
C ASP A 32 -2.18 14.93 -19.78
N GLU A 33 -1.38 15.83 -20.37
CA GLU A 33 -0.05 16.17 -19.87
C GLU A 33 -0.06 16.75 -18.44
N GLU A 34 -1.08 17.52 -18.08
CA GLU A 34 -1.18 18.12 -16.75
C GLU A 34 -1.46 17.05 -15.70
N LEU A 35 -2.49 16.23 -15.93
CA LEU A 35 -2.85 15.15 -15.02
C LEU A 35 -1.78 14.05 -14.95
N SER A 36 -1.14 13.73 -16.07
CA SER A 36 -0.03 12.77 -16.12
C SER A 36 1.13 13.21 -15.22
N ARG A 37 1.58 14.47 -15.34
CA ARG A 37 2.64 15.02 -14.47
C ARG A 37 2.22 15.03 -13.01
N PHE A 38 0.97 15.39 -12.73
CA PHE A 38 0.44 15.36 -11.37
C PHE A 38 0.48 13.93 -10.78
N TYR A 39 -0.01 12.93 -11.50
CA TYR A 39 -0.04 11.53 -11.03
C TYR A 39 1.39 10.97 -10.85
N VAL A 40 2.31 11.27 -11.77
CA VAL A 40 3.72 10.89 -11.63
C VAL A 40 4.34 11.54 -10.39
N SER A 41 3.99 12.80 -10.09
CA SER A 41 4.51 13.49 -8.90
C SER A 41 4.09 12.83 -7.58
N LEU A 42 2.91 12.18 -7.56
CA LEU A 42 2.39 11.47 -6.39
C LEU A 42 3.12 10.13 -6.14
N LEU A 43 3.66 9.48 -7.18
CA LEU A 43 4.30 8.16 -7.03
C LEU A 43 5.37 8.12 -5.94
N ARG A 44 6.15 9.19 -5.81
CA ARG A 44 7.22 9.27 -4.81
C ARG A 44 6.70 9.47 -3.37
N SER A 45 5.54 10.08 -3.18
CA SER A 45 4.93 10.15 -1.83
C SER A 45 4.32 8.81 -1.44
N GLU A 46 3.52 8.20 -2.32
CA GLU A 46 2.88 6.90 -2.06
C GLU A 46 3.94 5.81 -1.79
N ALA A 47 5.04 5.82 -2.57
CA ALA A 47 6.16 4.89 -2.37
C ALA A 47 6.80 5.01 -0.98
N ARG A 48 6.88 6.23 -0.43
CA ARG A 48 7.41 6.42 0.94
C ARG A 48 6.38 6.03 1.98
N HIS A 49 5.12 6.38 1.79
CA HIS A 49 4.06 6.06 2.74
C HIS A 49 3.89 4.55 2.95
N TYR A 50 3.92 3.74 1.89
CA TYR A 50 3.82 2.28 2.08
C TYR A 50 5.00 1.72 2.88
N GLN A 51 6.22 2.24 2.63
CA GLN A 51 7.43 1.83 3.36
C GLN A 51 7.35 2.23 4.83
N ASP A 52 6.88 3.45 5.11
CA ASP A 52 6.69 3.95 6.46
C ASP A 52 5.67 3.10 7.23
N TYR A 53 4.53 2.76 6.60
CA TYR A 53 3.53 1.89 7.22
C TYR A 53 4.06 0.48 7.55
N LEU A 54 4.78 -0.17 6.63
CA LEU A 54 5.37 -1.48 6.91
C LEU A 54 6.43 -1.40 8.00
N SER A 55 7.29 -0.39 7.96
CA SER A 55 8.34 -0.18 8.97
C SER A 55 7.74 0.04 10.36
N LEU A 56 6.64 0.80 10.46
CA LEU A 56 5.91 0.97 11.71
C LEU A 56 5.24 -0.33 12.14
N ALA A 57 4.65 -1.11 11.23
CA ALA A 57 4.04 -2.39 11.56
C ALA A 57 5.06 -3.35 12.19
N GLU A 58 6.26 -3.45 11.60
CA GLU A 58 7.37 -4.27 12.12
C GLU A 58 7.81 -3.80 13.52
N GLN A 59 7.95 -2.49 13.72
CA GLN A 59 8.35 -1.90 15.00
C GLN A 59 7.32 -2.19 16.11
N TYR A 60 6.02 -2.13 15.79
CA TYR A 60 4.95 -2.35 16.76
C TYR A 60 4.70 -3.84 17.04
N ALA A 61 4.92 -4.72 16.06
CA ALA A 61 4.70 -6.15 16.23
C ALA A 61 5.72 -6.78 17.19
N GLY A 62 6.99 -6.40 17.08
CA GLY A 62 8.07 -7.04 17.83
C GLY A 62 8.32 -8.51 17.44
N GLU A 63 7.67 -8.98 16.38
CA GLU A 63 7.76 -10.31 15.79
C GLU A 63 7.67 -10.23 14.27
N ASP A 64 7.91 -11.33 13.57
CA ASP A 64 7.80 -11.39 12.10
C ASP A 64 6.35 -11.19 11.64
N ILE A 65 6.13 -10.22 10.75
CA ILE A 65 4.82 -9.91 10.18
C ILE A 65 4.59 -10.51 8.80
N SER A 66 5.56 -11.26 8.25
CA SER A 66 5.53 -11.78 6.88
C SER A 66 4.27 -12.59 6.56
N GLU A 67 3.79 -13.40 7.51
CA GLU A 67 2.54 -14.16 7.34
C GLU A 67 1.30 -13.24 7.25
N ARG A 68 1.25 -12.18 8.07
CA ARG A 68 0.16 -11.20 8.04
C ARG A 68 0.18 -10.39 6.75
N VAL A 69 1.37 -9.96 6.30
CA VAL A 69 1.55 -9.29 5.01
C VAL A 69 1.05 -10.20 3.89
N ALA A 70 1.50 -11.46 3.83
CA ALA A 70 1.06 -12.41 2.81
C ALA A 70 -0.46 -12.68 2.86
N PHE A 71 -1.07 -12.72 4.04
CA PHE A 71 -2.51 -12.85 4.21
C PHE A 71 -3.27 -11.66 3.59
N PHE A 72 -2.91 -10.43 3.96
CA PHE A 72 -3.57 -9.25 3.41
C PHE A 72 -3.28 -9.05 1.92
N GLY A 73 -2.09 -9.44 1.44
CA GLY A 73 -1.76 -9.39 0.01
C GLY A 73 -2.65 -10.29 -0.84
N LYS A 74 -3.03 -11.47 -0.34
CA LYS A 74 -4.00 -12.33 -1.04
C LYS A 74 -5.38 -11.70 -1.09
N LEU A 75 -5.87 -11.17 0.03
CA LEU A 75 -7.17 -10.49 0.09
C LEU A 75 -7.21 -9.25 -0.80
N GLU A 76 -6.14 -8.45 -0.79
CA GLU A 76 -6.02 -7.28 -1.65
C GLU A 76 -6.09 -7.67 -3.13
N ALA A 77 -5.33 -8.69 -3.54
CA ALA A 77 -5.35 -9.17 -4.91
C ALA A 77 -6.74 -9.70 -5.33
N GLU A 78 -7.42 -10.43 -4.43
CA GLU A 78 -8.80 -10.89 -4.65
C GLU A 78 -9.76 -9.72 -4.85
N LEU A 79 -9.69 -8.70 -3.99
CA LEU A 79 -10.55 -7.50 -4.07
C LEU A 79 -10.29 -6.67 -5.34
N ILE A 80 -9.06 -6.63 -5.84
CA ILE A 80 -8.70 -5.93 -7.08
C ILE A 80 -9.18 -6.68 -8.32
N CYS A 81 -9.20 -8.02 -8.28
CA CYS A 81 -9.57 -8.87 -9.40
C CYS A 81 -11.07 -9.23 -9.42
N ALA A 82 -11.77 -9.08 -8.31
CA ALA A 82 -13.20 -9.35 -8.23
C ALA A 82 -14.00 -8.40 -9.16
N PRO A 83 -15.04 -8.92 -9.84
CA PRO A 83 -15.88 -8.15 -10.76
C PRO A 83 -16.80 -7.14 -10.05
#